data_AF-A0A7V6A212-F1
#
_entry.id   AF-A0A7V6A212-F1
#
_cell.length_a   1.000
_cell.length_b   1.000
_cell.length_c   1.000
_cell.angle_alpha   90.00
_cell.angle_beta   90.00
_cell.angle_gamma   90.00
#
_symmetry.space_group_name_H-M   'P 1'
#
loop_
_entity.id
_entity.type
_entity.pdbx_description
1 polymer ?
#
loop_
_entity_poly.entity_id
_entity_poly.type
_entity_poly.pdbx_seq_one_letter_code
_entity_poly.pdbx_strand_id
1 'polypeptide(L)'
;MKRMSVKVSAILLVLTLTAAVAFAQGICPPASITGDIESILSRGYCLFIDGKYKEAQVEFEKALKKDPGNPVALNDLAAVYVKENKLDKADTALKEALPRAKGYKILVNRVCGVQDICLAIEPYKVGSGNQDLGQLVEMNIKMVEAKMAAEKAGAGAGYPGGK
;
A
#
# COMPACT_ATOMS: atom_id res chain seq x y z
N MET A 1 49.83 -1.49 -58.98
CA MET A 1 49.20 -1.69 -57.66
C MET A 1 48.24 -0.53 -57.39
N LYS A 2 47.04 -0.83 -56.89
CA LYS A 2 45.78 -0.08 -57.03
C LYS A 2 45.76 1.27 -56.28
N ARG A 3 45.30 2.34 -56.97
CA ARG A 3 44.76 3.56 -56.34
C ARG A 3 43.40 3.22 -55.74
N MET A 4 43.20 3.48 -54.45
CA MET A 4 41.92 3.24 -53.79
C MET A 4 41.41 4.56 -53.19
N SER A 5 40.40 5.12 -53.84
CA SER A 5 39.68 6.32 -53.44
C SER A 5 38.85 6.01 -52.20
N VAL A 6 39.22 6.55 -51.04
CA VAL A 6 38.38 6.50 -49.83
C VAL A 6 37.40 7.67 -49.92
N LYS A 7 36.15 7.36 -50.23
CA LYS A 7 35.03 8.29 -50.22
C LYS A 7 34.78 8.75 -48.79
N VAL A 8 34.88 10.05 -48.56
CA VAL A 8 34.33 10.77 -47.40
C VAL A 8 32.83 10.46 -47.34
N SER A 9 32.45 9.47 -46.55
CA SER A 9 31.04 9.22 -46.22
C SER A 9 30.76 9.78 -44.84
N ALA A 10 30.22 11.00 -44.87
CA ALA A 10 29.17 11.50 -43.99
C ALA A 10 29.24 11.02 -42.53
N ILE A 11 29.99 11.77 -41.74
CA ILE A 11 29.63 12.04 -40.35
C ILE A 11 28.28 12.79 -40.39
N LEU A 12 27.19 12.10 -40.04
CA LEU A 12 25.92 12.74 -39.70
C LEU A 12 25.24 11.92 -38.60
N LEU A 13 25.55 12.32 -37.37
CA LEU A 13 24.60 12.57 -36.29
C LEU A 13 23.20 12.00 -36.52
N VAL A 14 22.92 10.83 -35.93
CA VAL A 14 21.62 10.62 -35.27
C VAL A 14 21.91 10.10 -33.88
N LEU A 15 21.85 11.07 -32.96
CA LEU A 15 21.88 10.94 -31.52
C LEU A 15 20.95 9.81 -31.06
N THR A 16 21.52 8.93 -30.25
CA THR A 16 20.87 8.15 -29.19
C THR A 16 19.35 8.20 -29.16
N LEU A 17 18.71 7.18 -29.75
CA LEU A 17 17.33 6.82 -29.38
C LEU A 17 17.34 6.18 -27.97
N THR A 18 17.72 6.95 -26.96
CA THR A 18 17.26 6.70 -25.59
C THR A 18 15.83 7.20 -25.52
N ALA A 19 14.92 6.49 -26.21
CA ALA A 19 13.52 6.61 -25.90
C ALA A 19 13.35 6.06 -24.48
N ALA A 20 13.36 6.98 -23.53
CA ALA A 20 12.86 6.80 -22.19
C ALA A 20 11.40 6.35 -22.29
N VAL A 21 11.19 5.05 -22.49
CA VAL A 21 9.90 4.43 -22.22
C VAL A 21 10.02 3.86 -20.82
N ALA A 22 9.65 4.74 -19.90
CA ALA A 22 9.24 4.50 -18.52
C ALA A 22 9.67 3.16 -17.91
N PHE A 23 10.48 3.25 -16.85
CA PHE A 23 10.41 2.31 -15.74
C PHE A 23 8.96 2.24 -15.24
N ALA A 24 8.11 1.47 -15.90
CA ALA A 24 6.87 0.96 -15.35
C ALA A 24 7.15 -0.28 -14.47
N GLN A 25 8.34 -0.32 -13.85
CA GLN A 25 8.58 -1.21 -12.72
C GLN A 25 7.92 -0.56 -11.51
N GLY A 26 6.61 -0.76 -11.43
CA GLY A 26 5.86 -0.51 -10.21
C GLY A 26 6.59 -1.17 -9.04
N ILE A 27 6.65 -0.46 -7.92
CA ILE A 27 7.48 -0.71 -6.75
C ILE A 27 6.95 -1.91 -5.92
N CYS A 28 6.52 -2.99 -6.57
CA CYS A 28 6.07 -4.19 -5.92
C CYS A 28 6.81 -5.39 -6.51
N PRO A 29 7.72 -6.03 -5.75
CA PRO A 29 8.41 -7.21 -6.24
C PRO A 29 7.37 -8.32 -6.52
N PRO A 30 7.63 -9.24 -7.47
CA PRO A 30 6.78 -10.40 -7.62
C PRO A 30 6.77 -11.14 -6.27
N ALA A 31 5.59 -11.18 -5.66
CA ALA A 31 5.38 -11.86 -4.40
C ALA A 31 5.92 -13.29 -4.55
N SER A 32 7.05 -13.58 -3.90
CA SER A 32 7.61 -14.95 -3.81
C SER A 32 6.80 -15.77 -2.80
N ILE A 33 5.48 -15.62 -2.88
CA ILE A 33 4.52 -16.02 -1.87
C ILE A 33 3.72 -17.17 -2.43
N THR A 34 3.79 -18.28 -1.70
CA THR A 34 3.01 -19.48 -1.96
C THR A 34 1.78 -19.44 -1.06
N GLY A 35 0.59 -19.25 -1.63
CA GLY A 35 -0.66 -19.18 -0.87
C GLY A 35 -1.69 -18.31 -1.56
N ASP A 36 -2.93 -18.80 -1.66
CA ASP A 36 -4.00 -18.13 -2.39
C ASP A 36 -4.42 -16.81 -1.70
N ILE A 37 -4.51 -16.79 -0.36
CA ILE A 37 -4.85 -15.58 0.40
C ILE A 37 -3.68 -14.59 0.39
N GLU A 38 -2.47 -15.05 0.65
CA GLU A 38 -1.28 -14.19 0.73
C GLU A 38 -0.96 -13.54 -0.63
N SER A 39 -1.15 -14.27 -1.74
CA SER A 39 -1.03 -13.70 -3.08
C SER A 39 -2.06 -12.58 -3.34
N ILE A 40 -3.29 -12.75 -2.87
CA ILE A 40 -4.34 -11.72 -2.94
C ILE A 40 -3.95 -10.50 -2.09
N LEU A 41 -3.49 -10.72 -0.86
CA LEU A 41 -3.06 -9.66 0.06
C LEU A 41 -1.91 -8.85 -0.53
N SER A 42 -0.85 -9.49 -1.04
CA SER A 42 0.25 -8.80 -1.70
C SER A 42 -0.21 -8.00 -2.91
N ARG A 43 -1.09 -8.55 -3.76
CA ARG A 43 -1.62 -7.80 -4.90
C ARG A 43 -2.42 -6.58 -4.45
N GLY A 44 -3.26 -6.71 -3.43
CA GLY A 44 -4.00 -5.60 -2.82
C GLY A 44 -3.07 -4.53 -2.28
N TYR A 45 -2.00 -4.93 -1.58
CA TYR A 45 -0.96 -4.04 -1.11
C TYR A 45 -0.27 -3.31 -2.27
N CYS A 46 0.14 -4.01 -3.33
CA CYS A 46 0.76 -3.40 -4.50
C CYS A 46 -0.14 -2.33 -5.14
N LEU A 47 -1.44 -2.61 -5.24
CA LEU A 47 -2.42 -1.65 -5.75
C LEU A 47 -2.56 -0.44 -4.82
N PHE A 48 -2.55 -0.67 -3.51
CA PHE A 48 -2.62 0.40 -2.51
C PHE A 48 -1.43 1.35 -2.62
N ILE A 49 -0.20 0.83 -2.72
CA ILE A 49 1.01 1.66 -2.83
C ILE A 49 1.09 2.41 -4.16
N ASP A 50 0.45 1.89 -5.21
CA ASP A 50 0.30 2.53 -6.53
C ASP A 50 -0.85 3.56 -6.54
N GLY A 51 -1.51 3.80 -5.40
CA GLY A 51 -2.63 4.74 -5.26
C GLY A 51 -3.96 4.24 -5.84
N LYS A 52 -4.02 2.99 -6.30
CA LYS A 52 -5.20 2.32 -6.87
C LYS A 52 -6.09 1.77 -5.76
N TYR A 53 -6.64 2.66 -4.94
CA TYR A 53 -7.34 2.29 -3.71
C TYR A 53 -8.61 1.46 -3.93
N LYS A 54 -9.33 1.70 -5.03
CA LYS A 54 -10.55 0.93 -5.36
C LYS A 54 -10.20 -0.50 -5.74
N GLU A 55 -9.16 -0.68 -6.55
CA GLU A 55 -8.67 -2.01 -6.93
C GLU A 55 -8.06 -2.73 -5.72
N ALA A 56 -7.32 -2.02 -4.86
CA ALA A 56 -6.80 -2.56 -3.61
C ALA A 56 -7.92 -3.07 -2.69
N GLN A 57 -8.99 -2.29 -2.51
CA GLN A 57 -10.17 -2.69 -1.75
C GLN A 57 -10.77 -4.00 -2.30
N VAL A 58 -10.92 -4.12 -3.62
CA VAL A 58 -11.46 -5.33 -4.25
C VAL A 58 -10.60 -6.56 -3.92
N GLU A 59 -9.27 -6.43 -3.89
CA GLU A 59 -8.40 -7.53 -3.50
C GLU A 59 -8.52 -7.88 -2.01
N PHE A 60 -8.54 -6.90 -1.12
CA PHE A 60 -8.73 -7.19 0.30
C PHE A 60 -10.10 -7.83 0.59
N GLU A 61 -11.16 -7.40 -0.09
CA GLU A 61 -12.48 -8.03 -0.02
C GLU A 61 -12.47 -9.48 -0.57
N LYS A 62 -11.66 -9.78 -1.59
CA LYS A 62 -11.46 -11.18 -2.04
C LYS A 62 -10.78 -12.03 -0.97
N ALA A 63 -9.79 -11.48 -0.26
CA ALA A 63 -9.16 -12.19 0.86
C ALA A 63 -10.18 -12.45 1.98
N LEU A 64 -11.02 -11.46 2.31
CA LEU A 64 -12.09 -11.60 3.32
C LEU A 64 -13.19 -12.59 2.91
N LYS A 65 -13.47 -12.75 1.62
CA LYS A 65 -14.38 -13.82 1.16
C LYS A 65 -13.83 -15.22 1.44
N LYS A 66 -12.50 -15.38 1.48
CA LYS A 66 -11.84 -16.65 1.79
C LYS A 66 -11.65 -16.85 3.29
N ASP A 67 -11.28 -15.79 4.00
CA ASP A 67 -11.13 -15.77 5.45
C ASP A 67 -11.75 -14.47 6.02
N PRO A 68 -13.03 -14.51 6.44
CA PRO A 68 -13.79 -13.32 6.85
C PRO A 68 -13.20 -12.51 8.00
N GLY A 69 -12.31 -13.10 8.80
CA GLY A 69 -11.62 -12.40 9.90
C GLY A 69 -10.12 -12.32 9.71
N ASN A 70 -9.64 -12.40 8.46
CA ASN A 70 -8.21 -12.31 8.21
C ASN A 70 -7.68 -10.95 8.71
N PRO A 71 -6.78 -10.94 9.72
CA PRO A 71 -6.41 -9.68 10.37
C PRO A 71 -5.55 -8.79 9.47
N VAL A 72 -4.84 -9.35 8.48
CA VAL A 72 -4.07 -8.59 7.50
C VAL A 72 -5.01 -7.90 6.52
N ALA A 73 -5.97 -8.64 5.95
CA ALA A 73 -6.95 -8.06 5.02
C ALA A 73 -7.75 -6.91 5.64
N LEU A 74 -8.24 -7.10 6.88
CA LEU A 74 -9.00 -6.07 7.61
C LEU A 74 -8.13 -4.84 7.91
N ASN A 75 -6.88 -5.05 8.32
CA ASN A 75 -5.92 -3.98 8.56
C ASN A 75 -5.64 -3.16 7.28
N ASP A 76 -5.38 -3.83 6.17
CA ASP A 76 -5.03 -3.16 4.92
C ASP A 76 -6.25 -2.49 4.27
N LEU A 77 -7.45 -3.07 4.44
CA LEU A 77 -8.72 -2.44 4.08
C LEU A 77 -8.96 -1.17 4.90
N ALA A 78 -8.63 -1.17 6.20
CA ALA A 78 -8.68 0.04 7.00
C ALA A 78 -7.74 1.12 6.47
N ALA A 79 -6.55 0.76 5.99
CA ALA A 79 -5.63 1.71 5.35
C ALA A 79 -6.24 2.33 4.08
N VAL A 80 -6.97 1.55 3.27
CA VAL A 80 -7.77 2.07 2.15
C VAL A 80 -8.80 3.09 2.64
N TYR A 81 -9.57 2.74 3.67
CA TYR A 81 -10.60 3.65 4.21
C TYR A 81 -10.01 4.94 4.79
N VAL A 82 -8.83 4.90 5.39
CA VAL A 82 -8.11 6.13 5.82
C VAL A 82 -7.76 7.01 4.63
N LYS A 83 -7.30 6.43 3.51
CA LYS A 83 -6.99 7.18 2.27
C LYS A 83 -8.24 7.79 1.63
N GLU A 84 -9.38 7.15 1.80
CA GLU A 84 -10.68 7.66 1.33
C GLU A 84 -11.39 8.58 2.34
N ASN A 85 -10.74 8.92 3.46
CA ASN A 85 -11.30 9.69 4.58
C ASN A 85 -12.57 9.09 5.21
N LYS A 86 -12.75 7.77 5.12
CA LYS A 86 -13.87 7.02 5.72
C LYS A 86 -13.45 6.48 7.09
N LEU A 87 -13.15 7.38 8.03
CA LEU A 87 -12.50 7.02 9.30
C LEU A 87 -13.34 6.05 10.16
N ASP A 88 -14.67 6.19 10.18
CA ASP A 88 -15.55 5.25 10.90
C ASP A 88 -15.40 3.81 10.41
N LYS A 89 -15.25 3.63 9.09
CA LYS A 89 -15.05 2.30 8.48
C LYS A 89 -13.66 1.76 8.78
N ALA A 90 -12.65 2.62 8.79
CA ALA A 90 -11.30 2.24 9.17
C ALA A 90 -11.26 1.75 10.62
N ASP A 91 -11.87 2.49 11.55
CA ASP A 91 -11.96 2.11 12.96
C ASP A 91 -12.69 0.76 13.15
N THR A 92 -13.82 0.58 12.47
CA THR A 92 -14.58 -0.67 12.49
C THR A 92 -13.74 -1.86 12.02
N ALA A 93 -13.10 -1.74 10.85
CA ALA A 93 -12.27 -2.81 10.30
C ALA A 93 -11.07 -3.16 11.21
N LEU A 94 -10.44 -2.17 11.82
CA LEU A 94 -9.33 -2.41 12.76
C LEU A 94 -9.80 -3.10 14.04
N LYS A 95 -10.97 -2.72 14.57
CA LYS A 95 -11.58 -3.38 15.74
C LYS A 95 -11.97 -4.83 15.44
N GLU A 96 -12.39 -5.13 14.22
CA GLU A 96 -12.62 -6.51 13.75
C GLU A 96 -11.30 -7.29 13.57
N ALA A 97 -10.23 -6.63 13.14
CA ALA A 97 -8.91 -7.27 12.97
C ALA A 97 -8.28 -7.67 14.30
N LEU A 98 -8.41 -6.82 15.32
CA LEU A 98 -7.64 -6.89 16.56
C LEU A 98 -7.70 -8.25 17.29
N PRO A 99 -8.85 -8.91 17.48
CA PRO A 99 -8.93 -10.18 18.19
C PRO A 99 -8.08 -11.28 17.56
N ARG A 100 -8.02 -11.32 16.21
CA ARG A 100 -7.24 -12.31 15.45
C ARG A 100 -5.83 -11.85 15.12
N ALA A 101 -5.54 -10.55 15.27
CA ALA A 101 -4.21 -9.98 15.08
C ALA A 101 -3.26 -10.30 16.24
N LYS A 102 -3.77 -10.43 17.47
CA LYS A 102 -2.95 -10.72 18.66
C LYS A 102 -2.27 -12.08 18.55
N GLY A 103 -0.94 -12.09 18.65
CA GLY A 103 -0.14 -13.30 18.47
C GLY A 103 -0.02 -13.76 17.02
N TYR A 104 -0.62 -13.06 16.06
CA TYR A 104 -0.52 -13.35 14.64
C TYR A 104 0.87 -12.95 14.15
N LYS A 105 1.74 -13.96 14.01
CA LYS A 105 3.12 -13.75 13.58
C LYS A 105 3.19 -13.54 12.08
N ILE A 106 3.72 -12.39 11.70
CA ILE A 106 3.98 -12.03 10.32
C ILE A 106 5.42 -11.59 10.17
N LEU A 107 5.96 -11.85 9.00
CA LEU A 107 7.13 -11.16 8.51
C LEU A 107 6.65 -10.08 7.53
N VAL A 108 6.81 -8.81 7.89
CA VAL A 108 6.53 -7.69 6.99
C VAL A 108 7.82 -7.29 6.28
N ASN A 109 7.74 -7.01 4.98
CA ASN A 109 8.85 -6.50 4.19
C ASN A 109 8.77 -4.97 3.99
N ARG A 110 7.58 -4.38 4.12
CA ARG A 110 7.33 -2.95 3.95
C ARG A 110 6.10 -2.47 4.72
N VAL A 111 6.22 -1.27 5.28
CA VAL A 111 5.14 -0.48 5.89
C VAL A 111 5.11 0.87 5.17
N CYS A 112 3.93 1.42 4.95
CA CYS A 112 3.76 2.38 3.87
C CYS A 112 3.58 3.86 4.24
N GLY A 113 4.27 4.48 5.20
CA GLY A 113 4.20 5.95 5.30
C GLY A 113 4.89 6.61 6.49
N VAL A 114 5.24 7.90 6.30
CA VAL A 114 5.64 8.92 7.29
C VAL A 114 5.30 10.35 6.69
N GLN A 115 4.04 10.89 6.69
CA GLN A 115 3.44 11.98 7.54
C GLN A 115 2.06 11.64 8.16
N ASP A 116 1.81 10.46 8.74
CA ASP A 116 2.65 9.27 8.98
C ASP A 116 1.87 7.95 9.05
N ILE A 117 0.55 7.97 8.94
CA ILE A 117 -0.28 6.77 9.18
C ILE A 117 -0.52 6.06 7.85
N CYS A 118 0.17 4.94 7.62
CA CYS A 118 -0.15 4.03 6.53
C CYS A 118 0.01 2.57 6.95
N LEU A 119 -1.15 1.98 7.21
CA LEU A 119 -1.35 0.75 7.95
C LEU A 119 -1.02 -0.52 7.17
N ALA A 120 -1.04 -0.39 5.83
CA ALA A 120 -1.00 -1.52 4.94
C ALA A 120 0.35 -2.24 5.08
N ILE A 121 0.27 -3.56 5.20
CA ILE A 121 1.43 -4.43 5.31
C ILE A 121 1.44 -5.39 4.14
N GLU A 122 2.58 -5.55 3.49
CA GLU A 122 2.76 -6.69 2.61
C GLU A 122 3.23 -7.88 3.47
N PRO A 123 2.38 -8.92 3.65
CA PRO A 123 2.82 -10.10 4.36
C PRO A 123 3.82 -10.84 3.48
N TYR A 124 5.06 -11.05 3.91
CA TYR A 124 6.01 -11.92 3.20
C TYR A 124 5.73 -13.40 3.49
N LYS A 125 5.40 -13.71 4.76
CA LYS A 125 4.96 -15.04 5.21
C LYS A 125 4.06 -14.93 6.43
N VAL A 126 2.91 -15.60 6.38
CA VAL A 126 1.96 -15.73 7.49
C VAL A 126 2.37 -16.88 8.43
N GLY A 127 2.23 -16.69 9.74
CA GLY A 127 2.58 -17.69 10.76
C GLY A 127 4.10 -17.84 10.94
N SER A 128 4.89 -16.87 10.51
CA SER A 128 6.35 -16.86 10.63
C SER A 128 6.81 -15.44 10.96
N GLY A 129 7.95 -15.29 11.64
CA GLY A 129 8.48 -13.99 12.06
C GLY A 129 8.31 -13.73 13.57
N ASN A 130 8.80 -12.59 14.03
CA ASN A 130 8.80 -12.18 15.44
C ASN A 130 7.83 -11.03 15.74
N GLN A 131 7.30 -10.35 14.73
CA GLN A 131 6.38 -9.23 14.88
C GLN A 131 4.97 -9.72 15.20
N ASP A 132 4.33 -9.04 16.13
CA ASP A 132 2.93 -9.27 16.50
C ASP A 132 2.07 -8.23 15.79
N LEU A 133 1.21 -8.68 14.87
CA LEU A 133 0.31 -7.79 14.15
C LEU A 133 -0.63 -7.02 15.09
N GLY A 134 -0.95 -7.58 16.26
CA GLY A 134 -1.80 -6.92 17.25
C GLY A 134 -1.26 -5.56 17.68
N GLN A 135 0.05 -5.42 17.88
CA GLN A 135 0.65 -4.13 18.28
C GLN A 135 0.50 -3.07 17.19
N LEU A 136 0.65 -3.46 15.93
CA LEU A 136 0.44 -2.59 14.79
C LEU A 136 -1.04 -2.19 14.73
N VAL A 137 -1.97 -3.14 14.76
CA VAL A 137 -3.41 -2.85 14.73
C VAL A 137 -3.83 -1.92 15.88
N GLU A 138 -3.31 -2.11 17.09
CA GLU A 138 -3.59 -1.21 18.24
C GLU A 138 -3.08 0.22 18.00
N MET A 139 -1.89 0.37 17.42
CA MET A 139 -1.36 1.67 17.04
C MET A 139 -2.26 2.34 15.98
N ASN A 140 -2.74 1.55 15.02
CA ASN A 140 -3.60 2.03 13.93
C ASN A 140 -4.93 2.56 14.45
N ILE A 141 -5.55 1.85 15.39
CA ILE A 141 -6.80 2.27 16.04
C ILE A 141 -6.60 3.64 16.68
N LYS A 142 -5.56 3.81 17.51
CA LYS A 142 -5.27 5.08 18.19
C LYS A 142 -5.06 6.22 17.21
N MET A 143 -4.37 5.95 16.11
CA MET A 143 -4.11 6.92 15.05
C MET A 143 -5.38 7.35 14.32
N VAL A 144 -6.29 6.42 14.00
CA VAL A 144 -7.59 6.70 13.38
C VAL A 144 -8.48 7.47 14.35
N GLU A 145 -8.59 7.03 15.61
CA GLU A 145 -9.40 7.68 16.65
C GLU A 145 -8.92 9.12 16.93
N ALA A 146 -7.60 9.34 16.97
CA ALA A 146 -7.03 10.68 17.12
C ALA A 146 -7.39 11.59 15.93
N LYS A 147 -7.33 11.06 14.70
CA LYS A 147 -7.73 11.82 13.50
C LYS A 147 -9.22 12.17 13.54
N MET A 148 -10.09 11.23 13.90
CA MET A 148 -11.52 11.48 14.06
C MET A 148 -11.81 12.57 15.11
N ALA A 149 -11.11 12.53 16.25
CA ALA A 149 -11.24 13.54 17.29
C ALA A 149 -10.80 14.93 16.80
N ALA A 150 -9.70 15.01 16.06
CA ALA A 150 -9.22 16.26 15.46
C ALA A 150 -10.21 16.85 14.44
N GLU A 151 -10.80 16.01 13.57
CA GLU A 151 -11.83 16.43 12.62
C GLU A 151 -13.07 16.99 13.34
N LYS A 152 -13.51 16.32 14.42
CA LYS A 152 -14.63 16.80 15.25
C LYS A 152 -14.33 18.12 15.96
N ALA A 153 -13.11 18.29 16.47
CA ALA A 153 -12.69 19.53 17.12
C ALA A 153 -12.60 20.70 16.13
N GLY A 154 -12.15 20.45 14.90
CA GLY A 154 -12.14 21.44 13.82
C GLY A 154 -13.53 21.81 13.31
N ALA A 155 -14.47 20.85 13.25
CA ALA A 155 -15.85 21.09 12.85
C ALA A 155 -16.68 21.89 13.87
N GLY A 156 -16.25 21.94 15.14
CA GLY A 156 -16.87 22.77 16.19
C GLY A 156 -16.36 24.21 16.25
N ALA A 157 -15.23 24.51 15.59
CA ALA A 157 -14.67 25.86 15.50
C ALA A 157 -15.27 26.61 14.31
N GLY A 158 -16.56 26.95 14.38
CA GLY A 158 -17.15 27.94 13.47
C GLY A 158 -16.36 29.24 13.59
N TYR A 159 -15.62 29.61 12.54
CA TYR A 159 -14.81 30.82 12.49
C TYR A 159 -15.73 32.05 12.66
N PRO A 160 -15.66 32.81 13.77
CA PRO A 160 -16.45 34.03 13.90
C PRO A 160 -15.63 35.17 13.30
N GLY A 161 -15.77 35.42 11.99
CA GLY A 161 -15.17 36.63 11.43
C GLY A 161 -14.98 36.62 9.92
N GLY A 162 -15.92 37.23 9.23
CA GLY A 162 -15.76 37.70 7.86
C GLY A 162 -16.89 38.65 7.52
N LYS A 163 -16.78 39.91 7.96
CA LYS A 163 -17.49 41.04 7.35
C LYS A 163 -16.70 41.51 6.15
#